data_AF-A0A1Q9LKJ0-F1
#
_entry.id   AF-A0A1Q9LKJ0-F1
#
_cell.length_a   1.000
_cell.length_b   1.000
_cell.length_c   1.000
_cell.angle_alpha   90.00
_cell.angle_beta   90.00
_cell.angle_gamma   90.00
#
_symmetry.space_group_name_H-M   'P 1'
#
loop_
_entity.id
_entity.type
_entity.pdbx_description
1 polymer ?
#
loop_
_entity_poly.entity_id
_entity_poly.type
_entity_poly.pdbx_seq_one_letter_code
_entity_poly.pdbx_strand_id
1 'polypeptide(L)'
;MSTSHARSSTTTTAWPSAEWEHRPDGLVLWIRGAPAAVPRSLAALLLGDGAPALTDSPVDDLLGVETSLRRLVAILGAELRAASARVATARAATTPPTRPGPNPLAAAITAHADTTRRHQATLRLLTGLRDWVIDLAPSTGVLGEAAEGWARGPRPPAATTVFVDEDAFLAADPRRAEPDQHGGLRVAGIEAWGHGWRRDGDDDDPAALPLEGPDRGGYWSLGYCAPTGDLYAVRRAPHLTRLVWLLGTLLRTRESARSLLDPLTDRMRDPNSLVLAAHTIADATARARS
;
A
#
# COMPACT_ATOMS: atom_id res chain seq x y z
N MET A 1 -0.02 -0.58 69.38
CA MET A 1 -0.70 -1.07 68.17
C MET A 1 -0.71 0.07 67.17
N SER A 2 0.30 0.15 66.29
CA SER A 2 0.39 1.13 65.21
C SER A 2 0.42 0.38 63.89
N THR A 3 -0.68 0.46 63.15
CA THR A 3 -0.81 -0.10 61.81
C THR A 3 -0.18 0.86 60.81
N SER A 4 1.00 0.48 60.33
CA SER A 4 1.62 0.99 59.10
C SER A 4 0.70 0.64 57.93
N HIS A 5 0.22 1.65 57.20
CA HIS A 5 -0.46 1.45 55.92
C HIS A 5 0.53 1.69 54.78
N ALA A 6 0.66 0.63 53.99
CA ALA A 6 1.59 0.48 52.90
C ALA A 6 1.28 1.42 51.74
N ARG A 7 2.34 1.71 51.02
CA ARG A 7 2.47 2.68 49.93
C ARG A 7 1.46 2.43 48.81
N SER A 8 0.91 3.53 48.33
CA SER A 8 0.15 3.66 47.10
C SER A 8 0.86 2.96 45.93
N SER A 9 0.18 2.00 45.33
CA SER A 9 0.53 1.45 44.04
C SER A 9 0.40 2.57 43.00
N THR A 10 1.51 3.07 42.48
CA THR A 10 1.52 3.85 41.26
C THR A 10 1.09 2.93 40.12
N THR A 11 -0.19 2.99 39.79
CA THR A 11 -0.72 2.46 38.53
C THR A 11 0.12 3.07 37.43
N THR A 12 1.02 2.27 36.85
CA THR A 12 1.77 2.67 35.67
C THR A 12 0.75 2.64 34.56
N THR A 13 0.08 3.78 34.35
CA THR A 13 -0.82 3.98 33.22
C THR A 13 0.02 3.67 31.99
N ALA A 14 -0.29 2.57 31.31
CA ALA A 14 0.29 2.28 30.02
C ALA A 14 -0.08 3.47 29.14
N TRP A 15 0.90 4.36 28.90
CA TRP A 15 0.70 5.55 28.11
C TRP A 15 0.16 5.10 26.74
N PRO A 16 -0.86 5.77 26.19
CA PRO A 16 -1.23 5.60 24.79
C PRO A 16 0.02 5.62 23.93
N SER A 17 0.13 4.67 23.00
CA SER A 17 1.35 4.51 22.19
C SER A 17 1.72 5.75 21.39
N ALA A 18 0.75 6.63 21.11
CA ALA A 18 0.96 7.95 20.53
C ALA A 18 -0.12 8.96 20.97
N GLU A 19 0.22 10.24 21.09
CA GLU A 19 -0.71 11.33 21.44
C GLU A 19 -0.43 12.61 20.62
N TRP A 20 -1.49 13.37 20.30
CA TRP A 20 -1.35 14.70 19.70
C TRP A 20 -1.21 15.79 20.78
N GLU A 21 -0.32 16.75 20.54
CA GLU A 21 -0.24 18.00 21.31
C GLU A 21 -0.28 19.20 20.37
N HIS A 22 -1.24 20.10 20.58
CA HIS A 22 -1.29 21.39 19.89
C HIS A 22 -0.38 22.40 20.60
N ARG A 23 0.56 22.98 19.86
CA ARG A 23 1.43 24.05 20.35
C ARG A 23 1.25 25.33 19.53
N PRO A 24 1.63 26.51 20.06
CA PRO A 24 1.57 27.76 19.31
C PRO A 24 2.36 27.74 18.00
N ASP A 25 3.42 26.94 17.93
CA ASP A 25 4.33 26.81 16.79
C ASP A 25 3.98 25.64 15.84
N GLY A 26 3.03 24.77 16.20
CA GLY A 26 2.58 23.69 15.33
C GLY A 26 1.93 22.51 16.05
N LEU A 27 1.80 21.40 15.32
CA LEU A 27 1.32 20.13 15.84
C LEU A 27 2.52 19.25 16.22
N VAL A 28 2.45 18.60 17.39
CA VAL A 28 3.47 17.68 17.87
C VAL A 28 2.82 16.30 18.07
N LEU A 29 3.50 15.27 17.58
CA LEU A 29 3.18 13.87 17.88
C LEU A 29 4.09 13.39 19.00
N TRP A 30 3.51 12.91 20.09
CA TRP A 30 4.26 12.20 21.12
C TRP A 30 4.22 10.72 20.83
N ILE A 31 5.38 10.06 20.74
CA ILE A 31 5.48 8.61 20.64
C ILE A 31 6.35 8.14 21.80
N ARG A 32 5.77 7.33 22.70
CA ARG A 32 6.46 6.81 23.90
C ARG A 32 7.17 7.90 24.71
N GLY A 33 6.55 9.06 24.84
CA GLY A 33 7.11 10.19 25.59
C GLY A 33 8.21 10.98 24.87
N ALA A 34 8.53 10.67 23.61
CA ALA A 34 9.38 11.51 22.77
C ALA A 34 8.52 12.42 21.88
N PRO A 35 8.70 13.75 21.91
CA PRO A 35 7.98 14.66 21.05
C PRO A 35 8.62 14.68 19.65
N ALA A 36 7.79 14.66 18.62
CA ALA A 36 8.19 14.85 17.24
C ALA A 36 7.34 15.93 16.58
N ALA A 37 8.00 16.97 16.07
CA ALA A 37 7.31 18.03 15.35
C ALA A 37 6.73 17.47 14.03
N VAL A 38 5.44 17.75 13.79
CA VAL A 38 4.79 17.40 12.54
C VAL A 38 5.20 18.41 11.46
N PRO A 39 5.69 17.96 10.29
CA PRO A 39 6.01 18.86 9.18
C PRO A 39 4.84 19.79 8.86
N ARG A 40 5.12 21.08 8.68
CA ARG A 40 4.10 22.12 8.51
C ARG A 40 3.07 21.81 7.42
N SER A 41 3.51 21.20 6.32
CA SER A 41 2.63 20.78 5.23
C SER A 41 1.66 19.66 5.63
N LEU A 42 2.09 18.74 6.50
CA LEU A 42 1.24 17.68 7.03
C LEU A 42 0.32 18.20 8.12
N ALA A 43 0.82 19.07 9.00
CA ALA A 43 0.00 19.75 10.00
C ALA A 43 -1.14 20.55 9.33
N ALA A 44 -0.87 21.22 8.21
CA ALA A 44 -1.90 21.94 7.45
C ALA A 44 -2.96 20.99 6.84
N LEU A 45 -2.61 19.75 6.49
CA LEU A 45 -3.57 18.74 6.03
C LEU A 45 -4.40 18.19 7.21
N LEU A 46 -3.76 17.93 8.34
CA LEU A 46 -4.38 17.39 9.55
C LEU A 46 -5.31 18.40 10.24
N LEU A 47 -4.99 19.69 10.16
CA LEU A 47 -5.73 20.78 10.81
C LEU A 47 -6.58 21.62 9.84
N GLY A 48 -6.50 21.35 8.54
CA GLY A 48 -7.10 22.19 7.50
C GLY A 48 -8.62 22.11 7.42
N ASP A 49 -9.23 23.11 6.80
CA ASP A 49 -10.67 23.14 6.53
C ASP A 49 -11.09 21.93 5.70
N GLY A 50 -11.95 21.08 6.27
CA GLY A 50 -12.42 19.84 5.65
C GLY A 50 -11.67 18.57 6.05
N ALA A 51 -10.63 18.67 6.88
CA ALA A 51 -10.08 17.50 7.57
C ALA A 51 -11.07 17.00 8.63
N PRO A 52 -11.19 15.67 8.86
CA PRO A 52 -11.79 15.21 10.10
C PRO A 52 -11.01 15.80 11.27
N ALA A 53 -11.72 16.26 12.30
CA ALA A 53 -11.06 16.70 13.53
C ALA A 53 -10.11 15.59 14.00
N LEU A 54 -8.90 15.96 14.44
CA LEU A 54 -7.94 15.02 15.01
C LEU A 54 -8.65 14.14 16.05
N THR A 55 -8.46 12.84 15.91
CA THR A 55 -9.07 11.88 16.82
C THR A 55 -8.13 11.62 18.00
N ASP A 56 -8.61 10.84 18.97
CA ASP A 56 -7.76 10.34 20.06
C ASP A 56 -6.75 9.27 19.57
N SER A 57 -6.76 8.93 18.28
CA SER A 57 -5.88 7.96 17.64
C SER A 57 -5.01 8.62 16.57
N PRO A 58 -3.82 9.15 16.93
CA PRO A 58 -2.89 9.69 15.95
C PRO A 58 -2.51 8.72 14.83
N VAL A 59 -2.55 7.42 15.12
CA VAL A 59 -2.29 6.37 14.15
C VAL A 59 -3.38 6.34 13.07
N ASP A 60 -4.66 6.36 13.45
CA ASP A 60 -5.76 6.36 12.48
C ASP A 60 -5.79 7.66 11.68
N ASP A 61 -5.47 8.80 12.31
CA ASP A 61 -5.38 10.09 11.62
C ASP A 61 -4.30 10.07 10.53
N LEU A 62 -3.09 9.61 10.85
CA LEU A 62 -1.97 9.53 9.91
C LEU A 62 -2.26 8.55 8.76
N LEU A 63 -2.81 7.38 9.06
CA LEU A 63 -3.18 6.40 8.04
C LEU A 63 -4.38 6.86 7.19
N GLY A 64 -5.30 7.63 7.78
CA GLY A 64 -6.41 8.27 7.06
C GLY A 64 -5.93 9.34 6.10
N VAL A 65 -4.98 10.19 6.52
CA VAL A 65 -4.33 11.17 5.62
C VAL A 65 -3.58 10.47 4.51
N GLU A 66 -2.85 9.40 4.81
CA GLU A 66 -2.14 8.60 3.81
C GLU A 66 -3.09 8.03 2.76
N THR A 67 -4.19 7.41 3.19
CA THR A 67 -5.23 6.86 2.32
C THR A 67 -5.85 7.95 1.44
N SER A 68 -6.14 9.12 2.03
CA SER A 68 -6.69 10.27 1.31
C SER A 68 -5.73 10.80 0.25
N LEU A 69 -4.44 10.89 0.57
CA LEU A 69 -3.41 11.31 -0.37
C LEU A 69 -3.23 10.30 -1.51
N ARG A 70 -3.21 8.99 -1.21
CA ARG A 70 -3.20 7.92 -2.24
C ARG A 70 -4.39 8.03 -3.19
N ARG A 71 -5.59 8.21 -2.65
CA ARG A 71 -6.81 8.42 -3.44
C ARG A 71 -6.72 9.66 -4.32
N LEU A 72 -6.22 10.77 -3.80
CA LEU A 72 -6.06 12.00 -4.57
C LEU A 72 -4.99 11.86 -5.67
N VAL A 73 -3.87 11.18 -5.40
CA VAL A 73 -2.86 10.83 -6.41
C VAL A 73 -3.50 10.03 -7.54
N ALA A 74 -4.30 9.02 -7.21
CA ALA A 74 -4.99 8.19 -8.17
C ALA A 74 -5.97 8.97 -9.06
N ILE A 75 -6.80 9.83 -8.48
CA ILE A 75 -7.74 10.71 -9.20
C ILE A 75 -6.97 11.63 -10.14
N LEU A 76 -5.96 12.34 -9.63
CA LEU A 76 -5.16 13.27 -10.43
C LEU A 76 -4.36 12.55 -11.53
N GLY A 77 -3.93 11.31 -11.29
CA GLY A 77 -3.29 10.47 -12.30
C GLY A 77 -4.24 10.12 -13.46
N ALA A 78 -5.50 9.82 -13.16
CA ALA A 78 -6.54 9.62 -14.19
C ALA A 78 -6.85 10.91 -14.95
N GLU A 79 -7.01 12.04 -14.24
CA GLU A 79 -7.20 13.36 -14.86
C GLU A 79 -6.02 13.73 -15.77
N LEU A 80 -4.79 13.42 -15.36
CA LEU A 80 -3.57 13.72 -16.11
C LEU A 80 -3.52 12.94 -17.43
N ARG A 81 -3.91 11.65 -17.41
CA ARG A 81 -4.06 10.84 -18.63
C ARG A 81 -5.10 11.44 -19.57
N ALA A 82 -6.26 11.83 -19.05
CA ALA A 82 -7.31 12.48 -19.85
C ALA A 82 -6.85 13.83 -20.42
N ALA A 83 -6.14 14.65 -19.63
CA ALA A 83 -5.57 15.92 -20.09
C ALA A 83 -4.51 15.72 -21.18
N SER A 84 -3.67 14.69 -21.05
CA SER A 84 -2.68 14.31 -22.06
C SER A 84 -3.35 13.93 -23.38
N ALA A 85 -4.41 13.12 -23.33
CA ALA A 85 -5.20 12.76 -24.51
C ALA A 85 -5.83 13.99 -25.19
N ARG A 86 -6.37 14.94 -24.41
CA ARG A 86 -6.90 16.21 -24.96
C ARG A 86 -5.84 17.03 -25.67
N VAL A 87 -4.62 17.12 -25.14
CA VAL A 87 -3.51 17.80 -25.83
C VAL A 87 -3.17 17.11 -27.15
N ALA A 88 -3.10 15.77 -27.16
CA ALA A 88 -2.84 15.01 -28.38
C ALA A 88 -3.92 15.25 -29.45
N THR A 89 -5.20 15.17 -29.07
CA THR A 89 -6.33 15.46 -29.97
C THR A 89 -6.30 16.90 -30.49
N ALA A 90 -6.06 17.89 -29.63
CA ALA A 90 -6.00 19.28 -30.03
C ALA A 90 -4.86 19.54 -31.04
N ARG A 91 -3.68 18.92 -30.83
CA ARG A 91 -2.56 18.97 -31.78
C ARG A 91 -2.93 18.37 -33.14
N ALA A 92 -3.58 17.22 -33.15
CA ALA A 92 -4.00 16.55 -34.39
C ALA A 92 -5.05 17.37 -35.16
N ALA A 93 -5.92 18.09 -34.45
CA ALA A 93 -6.96 18.93 -35.04
C ALA A 93 -6.48 20.34 -35.47
N THR A 94 -5.20 20.67 -35.29
CA THR A 94 -4.71 22.03 -35.53
C THR A 94 -4.54 22.29 -37.03
N THR A 95 -5.60 22.79 -37.67
CA THR A 95 -5.54 23.58 -38.91
C THR A 95 -5.18 25.03 -38.54
N PRO A 96 -4.35 25.75 -39.32
CA PRO A 96 -4.01 27.15 -39.01
C PRO A 96 -5.29 27.97 -38.78
N PRO A 97 -5.43 28.67 -37.63
CA PRO A 97 -6.63 29.42 -37.36
C PRO A 97 -6.76 30.58 -38.34
N THR A 98 -7.83 30.60 -39.14
CA THR A 98 -8.18 31.69 -40.05
C THR A 98 -8.81 32.89 -39.35
N ARG A 99 -9.18 32.76 -38.06
CA ARG A 99 -9.76 33.83 -37.24
C ARG A 99 -9.22 33.80 -35.81
N PRO A 100 -9.14 34.96 -35.13
CA PRO A 100 -8.84 35.05 -33.71
C PRO A 100 -10.00 34.44 -32.90
N GLY A 101 -9.83 33.19 -32.48
CA GLY A 101 -10.72 32.48 -31.58
C GLY A 101 -9.93 31.84 -30.43
N PRO A 102 -10.62 31.33 -29.39
CA PRO A 102 -9.95 30.62 -28.30
C PRO A 102 -9.13 29.46 -28.87
N ASN A 103 -7.84 29.43 -28.54
CA ASN A 103 -6.93 28.40 -29.03
C ASN A 103 -7.13 27.11 -28.18
N PRO A 104 -7.79 26.07 -28.72
CA PRO A 104 -8.11 24.87 -27.96
C PRO A 104 -6.85 24.12 -27.49
N LEU A 105 -5.76 24.22 -28.26
CA LEU A 105 -4.47 23.65 -27.89
C LEU A 105 -3.89 24.37 -26.68
N ALA A 106 -3.93 25.71 -26.65
CA ALA A 106 -3.44 26.48 -25.51
C ALA A 106 -4.24 26.15 -24.22
N ALA A 107 -5.57 26.06 -24.32
CA ALA A 107 -6.41 25.66 -23.19
C ALA A 107 -6.09 24.23 -22.69
N ALA A 108 -5.91 23.28 -23.60
CA ALA A 108 -5.54 21.91 -23.25
C ALA A 108 -4.16 21.82 -22.57
N ILE A 109 -3.18 22.58 -23.05
CA ILE A 109 -1.84 22.67 -22.44
C ILE A 109 -1.92 23.24 -21.03
N THR A 110 -2.66 24.33 -20.82
CA THR A 110 -2.84 24.94 -19.49
C THR A 110 -3.47 23.96 -18.51
N ALA A 111 -4.53 23.25 -18.91
CA ALA A 111 -5.18 22.25 -18.08
C ALA A 111 -4.24 21.08 -17.74
N HIS A 112 -3.48 20.58 -18.72
CA HIS A 112 -2.48 19.53 -18.50
C HIS A 112 -1.38 19.96 -17.51
N ALA A 113 -0.85 21.18 -17.68
CA ALA A 113 0.17 21.73 -16.79
C ALA A 113 -0.35 21.90 -15.35
N ASP A 114 -1.60 22.33 -15.20
CA ASP A 114 -2.22 22.46 -13.88
C ASP A 114 -2.43 21.12 -13.17
N THR A 115 -3.02 20.13 -13.86
CA THR A 115 -3.17 18.78 -13.31
C THR A 115 -1.81 18.17 -12.97
N THR A 116 -0.78 18.37 -13.80
CA THR A 116 0.58 17.90 -13.53
C THR A 116 1.13 18.49 -12.21
N ARG A 117 0.99 19.81 -12.00
CA ARG A 117 1.45 20.47 -10.77
C ARG A 117 0.72 19.93 -9.54
N ARG A 118 -0.61 19.78 -9.61
CA ARG A 118 -1.42 19.22 -8.52
C ARG A 118 -0.98 17.79 -8.20
N HIS A 119 -0.86 16.92 -9.22
CA HIS A 119 -0.42 15.53 -9.06
C HIS A 119 0.95 15.43 -8.39
N GLN A 120 1.94 16.22 -8.86
CA GLN A 120 3.28 16.25 -8.25
C GLN A 120 3.28 16.80 -6.82
N ALA A 121 2.46 17.81 -6.52
CA ALA A 121 2.33 18.33 -5.17
C ALA A 121 1.77 17.27 -4.21
N THR A 122 0.74 16.54 -4.61
CA THR A 122 0.16 15.46 -3.80
C THR A 122 1.15 14.30 -3.61
N LEU A 123 1.89 13.91 -4.65
CA LEU A 123 2.94 12.89 -4.52
C LEU A 123 4.02 13.29 -3.52
N ARG A 124 4.44 14.56 -3.51
CA ARG A 124 5.41 15.07 -2.53
C ARG A 124 4.86 15.03 -1.10
N LEU A 125 3.57 15.34 -0.91
CA LEU A 125 2.93 15.24 0.41
C LEU A 125 2.85 13.79 0.88
N LEU A 126 2.45 12.87 0.00
CA LEU A 126 2.40 11.43 0.32
C LEU A 126 3.78 10.88 0.67
N THR A 127 4.79 11.21 -0.13
CA THR A 127 6.18 10.78 0.12
C THR A 127 6.70 11.38 1.42
N GLY A 128 6.51 12.69 1.64
CA GLY A 128 6.94 13.36 2.86
C GLY A 128 6.26 12.86 4.14
N LEU A 129 4.98 12.43 4.05
CA LEU A 129 4.29 11.75 5.14
C LEU A 129 4.98 10.42 5.48
N ARG A 130 5.20 9.58 4.47
CA ARG A 130 5.79 8.26 4.64
C ARG A 130 7.22 8.35 5.17
N ASP A 131 8.05 9.22 4.58
CA ASP A 131 9.43 9.45 5.01
C ASP A 131 9.48 9.93 6.46
N TRP A 132 8.64 10.90 6.83
CA TRP A 132 8.57 11.37 8.21
C TRP A 132 8.17 10.24 9.18
N VAL A 133 7.16 9.43 8.87
CA VAL A 133 6.77 8.30 9.73
C VAL A 133 7.85 7.21 9.81
N ILE A 134 8.58 6.96 8.73
CA ILE A 134 9.74 6.06 8.73
C ILE A 134 10.83 6.60 9.65
N ASP A 135 11.14 7.90 9.56
CA ASP A 135 12.17 8.57 10.38
C ASP A 135 11.81 8.62 11.87
N LEU A 136 10.51 8.61 12.21
CA LEU A 136 10.06 8.45 13.60
C LEU A 136 10.46 7.09 14.20
N ALA A 137 10.73 6.09 13.37
CA ALA A 137 11.09 4.72 13.74
C ALA A 137 10.20 4.11 14.86
N PRO A 138 8.86 4.16 14.72
CA PRO A 138 7.97 3.53 15.70
C PRO A 138 8.25 2.01 15.72
N SER A 139 8.64 1.48 16.87
CA SER A 139 9.09 0.08 16.97
C SER A 139 8.01 -0.93 17.35
N THR A 140 6.76 -0.50 17.55
CA THR A 140 5.63 -1.40 17.84
C THR A 140 4.32 -0.82 17.32
N GLY A 141 3.33 -1.70 17.15
CA GLY A 141 1.95 -1.34 16.81
C GLY A 141 1.80 -0.97 15.33
N VAL A 142 0.57 -0.60 14.98
CA VAL A 142 0.16 -0.41 13.57
C VAL A 142 1.01 0.66 12.85
N LEU A 143 1.44 1.71 13.54
CA LEU A 143 2.31 2.73 12.91
C LEU A 143 3.72 2.19 12.63
N GLY A 144 4.25 1.32 13.48
CA GLY A 144 5.52 0.61 13.24
C GLY A 144 5.44 -0.34 12.05
N GLU A 145 4.36 -1.12 12.00
CA GLU A 145 4.07 -2.02 10.88
C GLU A 145 3.92 -1.26 9.55
N ALA A 146 3.26 -0.10 9.57
CA ALA A 146 3.15 0.78 8.42
C ALA A 146 4.50 1.37 7.99
N ALA A 147 5.30 1.85 8.93
CA ALA A 147 6.64 2.39 8.67
C ALA A 147 7.55 1.33 8.02
N GLU A 148 7.61 0.13 8.59
CA GLU A 148 8.33 -1.01 8.00
C GLU A 148 7.80 -1.35 6.60
N GLY A 149 6.48 -1.27 6.43
CA GLY A 149 5.77 -1.47 5.17
C GLY A 149 6.20 -0.52 4.07
N TRP A 150 6.20 0.77 4.36
CA TRP A 150 6.62 1.79 3.40
C TRP A 150 8.11 1.74 3.12
N ALA A 151 8.95 1.47 4.13
CA ALA A 151 10.40 1.33 3.96
C ALA A 151 10.79 0.19 3.02
N ARG A 152 10.01 -0.92 3.00
CA ARG A 152 10.20 -2.03 2.04
C ARG A 152 9.97 -1.60 0.59
N GLY A 153 9.07 -0.65 0.35
CA GLY A 153 8.65 -0.23 -0.99
C GLY A 153 7.83 -1.29 -1.76
N PRO A 154 7.32 -0.93 -2.96
CA PRO A 154 6.38 -1.80 -3.71
C PRO A 154 7.04 -2.72 -4.74
N ARG A 155 8.37 -2.67 -4.88
CA ARG A 155 9.07 -3.43 -5.93
C ARG A 155 9.12 -4.92 -5.56
N PRO A 156 8.85 -5.84 -6.51
CA PRO A 156 9.06 -7.26 -6.27
C PRO A 156 10.53 -7.52 -5.93
N PRO A 157 10.83 -8.37 -4.93
CA PRO A 157 12.20 -8.81 -4.66
C PRO A 157 12.83 -9.50 -5.88
N ALA A 158 14.16 -9.46 -5.99
CA ALA A 158 14.88 -10.03 -7.14
C ALA A 158 14.66 -11.55 -7.32
N ALA A 159 14.31 -12.27 -6.26
CA ALA A 159 14.00 -13.70 -6.30
C ALA A 159 12.60 -14.00 -6.88
N THR A 160 11.73 -12.99 -6.99
CA THR A 160 10.35 -13.14 -7.48
C THR A 160 10.30 -13.11 -9.01
N THR A 161 9.66 -14.10 -9.61
CA THR A 161 9.34 -14.07 -11.05
C THR A 161 7.92 -13.56 -11.25
N VAL A 162 7.75 -12.52 -12.09
CA VAL A 162 6.45 -11.91 -12.36
C VAL A 162 5.94 -12.36 -13.73
N PHE A 163 4.73 -12.90 -13.75
CA PHE A 163 4.00 -13.31 -14.95
C PHE A 163 2.89 -12.31 -15.25
N VAL A 164 2.69 -12.04 -16.54
CA VAL A 164 1.70 -11.06 -17.03
C VAL A 164 0.26 -11.47 -16.76
N ASP A 165 0.00 -12.76 -16.56
CA ASP A 165 -1.31 -13.33 -16.20
C ASP A 165 -1.14 -14.80 -15.74
N GLU A 166 -2.28 -15.45 -15.43
CA GLU A 166 -2.33 -16.87 -15.06
C GLU A 166 -1.97 -17.80 -16.23
N ASP A 167 -2.34 -17.45 -17.46
CA ASP A 167 -2.06 -18.29 -18.63
C ASP A 167 -0.55 -18.40 -18.88
N ALA A 168 0.17 -17.29 -18.79
CA ALA A 168 1.63 -17.27 -18.87
C ALA A 168 2.28 -18.06 -17.72
N PHE A 169 1.71 -18.01 -16.52
CA PHE A 169 2.19 -18.77 -15.37
C PHE A 169 2.03 -20.29 -15.55
N LEU A 170 0.88 -20.71 -16.09
CA LEU A 170 0.59 -22.12 -16.41
C LEU A 170 1.39 -22.63 -17.61
N ALA A 171 1.56 -21.80 -18.65
CA ALA A 171 2.36 -22.14 -19.83
C ALA A 171 3.84 -22.36 -19.48
N ALA A 172 4.36 -21.66 -18.46
CA ALA A 172 5.73 -21.82 -18.00
C ALA A 172 6.00 -23.17 -17.29
N ASP A 173 4.99 -23.78 -16.66
CA ASP A 173 5.07 -25.14 -16.11
C ASP A 173 3.66 -25.77 -16.07
N PRO A 174 3.31 -26.64 -17.05
CA PRO A 174 1.97 -27.23 -17.15
C PRO A 174 1.57 -28.09 -15.94
N ARG A 175 2.51 -28.53 -15.09
CA ARG A 175 2.20 -29.26 -13.85
C ARG A 175 1.47 -28.36 -12.84
N ARG A 176 1.55 -27.04 -13.02
CA ARG A 176 0.78 -26.07 -12.23
C ARG A 176 -0.69 -26.03 -12.59
N ALA A 177 -1.13 -26.68 -13.66
CA ALA A 177 -2.51 -26.64 -14.11
C ALA A 177 -3.32 -27.81 -13.56
N GLU A 178 -4.57 -27.55 -13.19
CA GLU A 178 -5.60 -28.57 -13.02
C GLU A 178 -6.86 -28.18 -13.80
N PRO A 179 -7.69 -29.17 -14.21
CA PRO A 179 -8.98 -28.89 -14.82
C PRO A 179 -9.88 -28.13 -13.86
N ASP A 180 -10.53 -27.08 -14.33
CA ASP A 180 -11.64 -26.46 -13.61
C ASP A 180 -12.97 -27.19 -13.90
N GLN A 181 -14.02 -26.81 -13.19
CA GLN A 181 -15.36 -27.43 -13.32
C GLN A 181 -16.07 -27.17 -14.66
N HIS A 182 -15.53 -26.28 -15.50
CA HIS A 182 -16.08 -25.90 -16.80
C HIS A 182 -15.18 -26.35 -17.97
N GLY A 183 -14.15 -27.16 -17.72
CA GLY A 183 -13.23 -27.65 -18.75
C GLY A 183 -12.10 -26.67 -19.11
N GLY A 184 -11.96 -25.56 -18.39
CA GLY A 184 -10.80 -24.67 -18.45
C GLY A 184 -9.63 -25.20 -17.63
N LEU A 185 -8.50 -24.48 -17.68
CA LEU A 185 -7.35 -24.72 -16.81
C LEU A 185 -7.30 -23.63 -15.74
N ARG A 186 -7.01 -24.04 -14.50
CA ARG A 186 -6.69 -23.14 -13.39
C ARG A 186 -5.41 -23.57 -12.71
N VAL A 187 -4.88 -22.71 -11.85
CA VAL A 187 -3.74 -23.08 -10.99
C VAL A 187 -4.17 -24.22 -10.05
N ALA A 188 -3.44 -25.33 -10.10
CA ALA A 188 -3.48 -26.50 -9.22
C ALA A 188 -2.94 -26.16 -7.83
N GLY A 189 -3.54 -25.14 -7.23
CA GLY A 189 -3.11 -24.56 -5.98
C GLY A 189 -4.28 -24.09 -5.15
N ILE A 190 -4.00 -23.93 -3.86
CA ILE A 190 -4.99 -23.45 -2.89
C ILE A 190 -4.51 -22.10 -2.42
N GLU A 191 -5.34 -21.08 -2.59
CA GLU A 191 -5.15 -19.72 -2.04
C GLU A 191 -5.40 -19.73 -0.50
N ALA A 192 -4.67 -20.59 0.20
CA ALA A 192 -4.95 -20.98 1.58
C ALA A 192 -4.65 -19.87 2.60
N TRP A 193 -3.80 -18.90 2.26
CA TRP A 193 -3.40 -17.79 3.13
C TRP A 193 -4.20 -16.51 2.85
N GLY A 194 -5.39 -16.69 2.27
CA GLY A 194 -6.40 -15.65 2.16
C GLY A 194 -6.16 -14.61 1.08
N HIS A 195 -7.17 -13.78 0.92
CA HIS A 195 -7.17 -12.56 0.14
C HIS A 195 -6.92 -11.37 1.06
N GLY A 196 -6.34 -10.28 0.53
CA GLY A 196 -6.08 -9.08 1.32
C GLY A 196 -4.62 -8.64 1.34
N TRP A 197 -3.71 -9.37 0.70
CA TRP A 197 -2.29 -9.03 0.63
C TRP A 197 -2.09 -7.75 -0.17
N ARG A 198 -1.32 -6.81 0.38
CA ARG A 198 -1.19 -5.44 -0.12
C ARG A 198 0.16 -5.20 -0.77
N ARG A 199 0.12 -4.46 -1.88
CA ARG A 199 1.27 -3.87 -2.57
C ARG A 199 0.86 -2.50 -3.05
N ASP A 200 1.55 -1.47 -2.55
CA ASP A 200 1.27 -0.09 -2.96
C ASP A 200 1.40 0.05 -4.48
N GLY A 201 0.51 0.84 -5.08
CA GLY A 201 0.45 1.04 -6.54
C GLY A 201 -0.49 0.09 -7.26
N ASP A 202 -0.90 -1.02 -6.65
CA ASP A 202 -1.91 -1.90 -7.23
C ASP A 202 -3.32 -1.55 -6.75
N ASP A 203 -3.45 -1.07 -5.53
CA ASP A 203 -4.68 -0.70 -4.84
C ASP A 203 -5.03 0.79 -4.99
N ASP A 204 -4.31 1.53 -5.84
CA ASP A 204 -4.51 2.96 -6.10
C ASP A 204 -5.62 3.26 -7.13
N ASP A 205 -6.67 2.43 -7.24
CA ASP A 205 -7.89 2.86 -7.96
C ASP A 205 -8.72 3.74 -7.00
N PRO A 206 -9.15 4.96 -7.38
CA PRO A 206 -10.00 5.77 -6.51
C PRO A 206 -11.29 5.08 -6.06
N ALA A 207 -11.80 4.13 -6.84
CA ALA A 207 -12.98 3.32 -6.52
C ALA A 207 -12.65 2.10 -5.63
N ALA A 208 -11.38 1.71 -5.58
CA ALA A 208 -10.88 0.65 -4.70
C ALA A 208 -10.65 1.11 -3.26
N LEU A 209 -10.33 2.39 -3.08
CA LEU A 209 -10.01 2.94 -1.78
C LEU A 209 -11.27 3.33 -0.99
N PRO A 210 -11.31 3.07 0.33
CA PRO A 210 -12.45 3.46 1.14
C PRO A 210 -12.67 4.97 1.10
N LEU A 211 -13.93 5.40 1.12
CA LEU A 211 -14.28 6.83 1.18
C LEU A 211 -13.87 7.46 2.52
N GLU A 212 -13.93 6.66 3.58
CA GLU A 212 -13.65 7.05 4.96
C GLU A 212 -12.81 5.96 5.65
N GLY A 213 -11.83 6.39 6.45
CA GLY A 213 -10.95 5.50 7.20
C GLY A 213 -9.74 4.95 6.42
N PRO A 214 -8.85 4.22 7.12
CA PRO A 214 -7.63 3.71 6.52
C PRO A 214 -7.90 2.56 5.55
N ASP A 215 -7.17 2.53 4.44
CA ASP A 215 -7.13 1.35 3.58
C ASP A 215 -6.39 0.21 4.26
N ARG A 216 -7.09 -0.92 4.42
CA ARG A 216 -6.63 -2.11 5.17
C ARG A 216 -6.63 -3.37 4.32
N GLY A 217 -6.83 -3.32 3.00
CA GLY A 217 -6.94 -4.54 2.20
C GLY A 217 -6.28 -4.42 0.84
N GLY A 218 -5.54 -5.44 0.43
CA GLY A 218 -4.98 -5.53 -0.90
C GLY A 218 -5.64 -6.58 -1.79
N TYR A 219 -5.38 -6.48 -3.09
CA TYR A 219 -5.98 -7.32 -4.11
C TYR A 219 -5.28 -8.66 -4.33
N TRP A 220 -4.26 -8.99 -3.54
CA TRP A 220 -3.48 -10.20 -3.75
C TRP A 220 -3.97 -11.33 -2.86
N SER A 221 -3.93 -12.54 -3.43
CA SER A 221 -4.12 -13.80 -2.71
C SER A 221 -2.83 -14.60 -2.78
N LEU A 222 -2.42 -15.23 -1.68
CA LEU A 222 -1.28 -16.15 -1.65
C LEU A 222 -1.75 -17.60 -1.72
N GLY A 223 -1.07 -18.39 -2.54
CA GLY A 223 -1.37 -19.80 -2.73
C GLY A 223 -0.16 -20.71 -2.83
N TYR A 224 -0.43 -22.00 -2.71
CA TYR A 224 0.53 -23.09 -2.81
C TYR A 224 0.09 -24.08 -3.88
N CYS A 225 0.97 -24.34 -4.85
CA CYS A 225 0.75 -25.32 -5.92
C CYS A 225 1.41 -26.64 -5.53
N ALA A 226 0.60 -27.62 -5.13
CA ALA A 226 1.12 -28.89 -4.60
C ALA A 226 1.94 -29.72 -5.62
N PRO A 227 1.56 -29.81 -6.91
CA PRO A 227 2.35 -30.57 -7.88
C PRO A 227 3.78 -30.07 -8.09
N THR A 228 4.02 -28.77 -7.94
CA THR A 228 5.34 -28.16 -8.15
C THR A 228 6.04 -27.73 -6.86
N GLY A 229 5.30 -27.62 -5.75
CA GLY A 229 5.80 -27.05 -4.50
C GLY A 229 6.03 -25.54 -4.60
N ASP A 230 5.35 -24.86 -5.53
CA ASP A 230 5.48 -23.44 -5.77
C ASP A 230 4.63 -22.63 -4.79
N LEU A 231 5.20 -21.58 -4.20
CA LEU A 231 4.46 -20.52 -3.54
C LEU A 231 4.27 -19.36 -4.51
N TYR A 232 3.02 -18.95 -4.69
CA TYR A 232 2.66 -17.89 -5.63
C TYR A 232 1.72 -16.87 -5.01
N ALA A 233 1.69 -15.68 -5.59
CA ALA A 233 0.67 -14.67 -5.36
C ALA A 233 -0.09 -14.40 -6.66
N VAL A 234 -1.39 -14.18 -6.57
CA VAL A 234 -2.21 -13.80 -7.72
C VAL A 234 -3.02 -12.56 -7.42
N ARG A 235 -3.04 -11.60 -8.35
CA ARG A 235 -3.82 -10.37 -8.23
C ARG A 235 -5.26 -10.64 -8.64
N ARG A 236 -6.18 -10.61 -7.67
CA ARG A 236 -7.63 -10.80 -7.81
C ARG A 236 -8.33 -9.44 -7.77
N ALA A 237 -8.11 -8.62 -8.80
CA ALA A 237 -8.77 -7.32 -8.99
C ALA A 237 -9.44 -7.25 -10.37
N PRO A 238 -10.78 -7.22 -10.47
CA PRO A 238 -11.49 -7.21 -11.75
C PRO A 238 -11.16 -5.99 -12.65
N HIS A 239 -10.75 -4.88 -12.05
CA HIS A 239 -10.46 -3.61 -12.73
C HIS A 239 -8.97 -3.43 -13.10
N LEU A 240 -8.11 -4.39 -12.73
CA LEU A 240 -6.67 -4.36 -13.04
C LEU A 240 -6.30 -5.53 -13.94
N THR A 241 -5.18 -5.40 -14.65
CA THR A 241 -4.56 -6.54 -15.32
C THR A 241 -4.32 -7.66 -14.29
N ARG A 242 -4.61 -8.91 -14.62
CA ARG A 242 -4.20 -10.02 -13.73
C ARG A 242 -2.68 -10.08 -13.69
N LEU A 243 -2.10 -10.54 -12.59
CA LEU A 243 -0.67 -10.77 -12.47
C LEU A 243 -0.47 -11.97 -11.56
N VAL A 244 0.58 -12.75 -11.81
CA VAL A 244 1.01 -13.83 -10.92
C VAL A 244 2.46 -13.62 -10.55
N TRP A 245 2.78 -13.69 -9.26
CA TRP A 245 4.14 -13.69 -8.76
C TRP A 245 4.49 -15.10 -8.30
N LEU A 246 5.53 -15.70 -8.86
CA LEU A 246 6.17 -16.87 -8.28
C LEU A 246 7.16 -16.38 -7.22
N LEU A 247 6.83 -16.61 -5.95
CA LEU A 247 7.56 -16.09 -4.79
C LEU A 247 8.72 -17.00 -4.37
N GLY A 248 8.55 -18.29 -4.59
CA GLY A 248 9.55 -19.30 -4.27
C GLY A 248 9.16 -20.66 -4.80
N THR A 249 10.18 -21.50 -4.93
CA THR A 249 10.07 -22.89 -5.36
C THR A 249 10.65 -23.76 -4.25
N LEU A 250 10.29 -25.05 -4.20
CA LEU A 250 10.92 -26.08 -3.36
C LEU A 250 10.42 -26.22 -1.91
N LEU A 251 9.30 -25.59 -1.53
CA LEU A 251 8.61 -26.04 -0.31
C LEU A 251 7.84 -27.31 -0.66
N ARG A 252 8.45 -28.47 -0.37
CA ARG A 252 7.93 -29.78 -0.81
C ARG A 252 6.58 -30.15 -0.21
N THR A 253 6.17 -29.48 0.87
CA THR A 253 4.94 -29.81 1.61
C THR A 253 4.14 -28.54 1.90
N ARG A 254 2.82 -28.71 1.97
CA ARG A 254 1.90 -27.65 2.38
C ARG A 254 2.16 -27.24 3.83
N GLU A 255 2.59 -28.17 4.67
CA GLU A 255 2.93 -27.95 6.06
C GLU A 255 4.12 -26.99 6.19
N SER A 256 5.17 -27.15 5.36
CA SER A 256 6.30 -26.21 5.33
C SER A 256 5.87 -24.82 4.88
N ALA A 257 5.02 -24.72 3.85
CA ALA A 257 4.45 -23.45 3.42
C ALA A 257 3.61 -22.79 4.54
N ARG A 258 2.83 -23.60 5.26
CA ARG A 258 1.98 -23.16 6.37
C ARG A 258 2.83 -22.61 7.53
N SER A 259 3.84 -23.35 7.98
CA SER A 259 4.76 -22.90 9.03
C SER A 259 5.48 -21.59 8.68
N LEU A 260 5.67 -21.32 7.39
CA LEU A 260 6.31 -20.10 6.91
C LEU A 260 5.34 -18.91 6.81
N LEU A 261 4.10 -19.13 6.35
CA LEU A 261 3.16 -18.07 6.01
C LEU A 261 2.12 -17.76 7.09
N ASP A 262 1.77 -18.72 7.95
CA ASP A 262 0.80 -18.47 9.04
C ASP A 262 1.23 -17.32 9.96
N PRO A 263 2.52 -17.16 10.34
CA PRO A 263 2.94 -16.01 11.15
C PRO A 263 2.77 -14.65 10.44
N LEU A 264 2.59 -14.64 9.11
CA LEU A 264 2.46 -13.42 8.32
C LEU A 264 1.00 -13.03 8.06
N THR A 265 0.02 -13.90 8.35
CA THR A 265 -1.39 -13.62 7.99
C THR A 265 -1.94 -12.42 8.75
N ASP A 266 -1.52 -12.20 10.00
CA ASP A 266 -1.95 -11.05 10.79
C ASP A 266 -1.44 -9.72 10.18
N ARG A 267 -0.37 -9.80 9.40
CA ARG A 267 0.27 -8.68 8.70
C ARG A 267 -0.18 -8.54 7.24
N MET A 268 -1.14 -9.33 6.77
CA MET A 268 -1.55 -9.31 5.35
C MET A 268 -2.05 -7.91 4.91
N ARG A 269 -2.54 -7.11 5.86
CA ARG A 269 -3.11 -5.79 5.62
C ARG A 269 -2.09 -4.65 5.66
N ASP A 270 -0.88 -4.93 6.13
CA ASP A 270 0.20 -3.96 6.25
C ASP A 270 0.59 -3.44 4.85
N PRO A 271 1.03 -2.18 4.74
CA PRO A 271 1.64 -1.69 3.52
C PRO A 271 2.74 -2.64 3.00
N ASN A 272 2.68 -2.96 1.71
CA ASN A 272 3.62 -3.85 1.03
C ASN A 272 3.80 -5.23 1.69
N SER A 273 2.79 -5.76 2.39
CA SER A 273 2.80 -7.09 3.00
C SER A 273 3.11 -8.22 2.00
N LEU A 274 2.72 -8.06 0.72
CA LEU A 274 3.11 -9.00 -0.34
C LEU A 274 4.63 -9.06 -0.53
N VAL A 275 5.31 -7.92 -0.44
CA VAL A 275 6.77 -7.81 -0.56
C VAL A 275 7.45 -8.45 0.66
N LEU A 276 6.87 -8.30 1.85
CA LEU A 276 7.32 -9.00 3.07
C LEU A 276 7.21 -10.52 2.92
N ALA A 277 6.09 -11.03 2.41
CA ALA A 277 5.92 -12.46 2.14
C ALA A 277 6.96 -12.96 1.12
N ALA A 278 7.15 -12.22 0.03
CA ALA A 278 8.13 -12.55 -1.00
C ALA A 278 9.56 -12.65 -0.45
N HIS A 279 10.02 -11.68 0.36
CA HIS A 279 11.33 -11.74 1.02
C HIS A 279 11.45 -12.93 1.97
N THR A 280 10.44 -13.13 2.82
CA THR A 280 10.42 -14.25 3.78
C THR A 280 10.55 -15.61 3.09
N ILE A 281 9.86 -15.78 1.95
CA ILE A 281 9.93 -17.00 1.13
C ILE A 281 11.28 -17.13 0.43
N ALA A 282 11.82 -16.05 -0.12
CA ALA A 282 13.12 -16.06 -0.77
C ALA A 282 14.23 -16.48 0.21
N ASP A 283 14.23 -15.93 1.42
CA ASP A 283 15.19 -16.25 2.46
C ASP A 283 15.07 -17.70 2.94
N ALA A 284 13.84 -18.20 3.11
CA ALA A 284 13.61 -19.60 3.46
C ALA A 284 14.09 -20.55 2.36
N THR A 285 13.85 -20.19 1.09
CA THR A 285 14.29 -20.97 -0.07
C THR A 285 15.81 -21.00 -0.18
N ALA A 286 16.48 -19.87 0.09
CA ALA A 286 17.94 -19.78 0.11
C ALA A 286 18.54 -20.68 1.20
N ARG A 287 18.00 -20.65 2.42
CA ARG A 287 18.43 -21.52 3.53
C ARG A 287 18.22 -23.02 3.27
N ALA A 288 17.18 -23.38 2.51
CA ALA A 288 16.93 -24.77 2.16
C ALA A 288 17.91 -25.32 1.10
N ARG A 289 18.66 -24.45 0.41
CA ARG A 289 19.63 -24.82 -0.63
C ARG A 289 21.08 -24.86 -0.14
N SER A 290 21.38 -24.18 0.96
CA SER A 290 22.69 -24.19 1.65
C SER A 290 22.85 -25.44 2.51
#